data_AF-A0AAU5XI19-F1
#
_entry.id   AF-A0AAU5XI19-F1
#
_cell.length_a   1.000
_cell.length_b   1.000
_cell.length_c   1.000
_cell.angle_alpha   90.00
_cell.angle_beta   90.00
_cell.angle_gamma   90.00
#
_symmetry.space_group_name_H-M   'P 1'
#
loop_
_entity.id
_entity.type
_entity.pdbx_description
1 polymer ?
#
loop_
_entity_poly.entity_id
_entity_poly.type
_entity_poly.pdbx_seq_one_letter_code
_entity_poly.pdbx_strand_id
1 'polypeptide(L)' 'MEELWEPAAEGPDFPVVWRGYDRRQVDEYVRNLTTGGTTDPRPGGPPPVFDVVLRGYDRRAVERYINGFGR' A
#
# COMPACT_ATOMS: atom_id res chain seq x y z
N MET A 1 10.15 -30.49 -10.78
CA MET A 1 9.69 -29.21 -11.35
C MET A 1 9.31 -28.36 -10.16
N GLU A 2 10.32 -27.70 -9.58
CA GLU A 2 10.14 -26.81 -8.45
C GLU A 2 9.34 -25.62 -8.96
N GLU A 3 8.07 -25.57 -8.57
CA GLU A 3 7.19 -24.43 -8.78
C GLU A 3 7.73 -23.30 -7.91
N LEU A 4 8.73 -22.60 -8.46
CA LEU A 4 9.23 -21.30 -8.03
C LEU A 4 8.05 -20.33 -8.09
N TRP A 5 7.18 -20.40 -7.09
CA TRP A 5 6.34 -19.28 -6.74
C TRP A 5 7.32 -18.17 -6.33
N GLU A 6 7.64 -17.30 -7.29
CA GLU A 6 8.35 -16.07 -6.98
C GLU A 6 7.51 -15.35 -5.91
N PRO A 7 8.07 -14.94 -4.77
CA PRO A 7 7.31 -14.23 -3.75
C PRO A 7 6.81 -12.94 -4.37
N ALA A 8 5.55 -12.95 -4.81
CA ALA A 8 4.90 -11.77 -5.33
C ALA A 8 4.79 -10.77 -4.18
N ALA A 9 5.68 -9.77 -4.24
CA ALA A 9 5.76 -8.57 -3.41
C ALA A 9 6.23 -8.77 -1.96
N GLU A 10 7.46 -8.35 -1.67
CA GLU A 10 7.90 -7.89 -0.34
C GLU A 10 7.16 -6.58 0.03
N GLY A 11 5.83 -6.68 0.19
CA GLY A 11 4.97 -5.60 0.66
C GLY A 11 4.23 -6.01 1.94
N PRO A 12 3.69 -5.06 2.70
CA PRO A 12 2.80 -5.39 3.81
C PRO A 12 1.58 -6.17 3.30
N ASP A 13 1.25 -7.26 3.98
CA ASP A 13 0.11 -8.12 3.63
C ASP A 13 -1.20 -7.45 4.09
N PHE A 14 -1.80 -6.68 3.18
CA PHE A 14 -3.09 -6.04 3.42
C PHE A 14 -4.24 -6.97 3.01
N PRO A 15 -5.30 -7.11 3.84
CA PRO A 15 -6.46 -7.91 3.48
C PRO A 15 -7.10 -7.43 2.18
N VAL A 16 -7.45 -8.35 1.28
CA VAL A 16 -8.15 -8.03 0.03
C VAL A 16 -9.67 -8.08 0.24
N VAL A 17 -10.35 -6.99 -0.05
CA VAL A 17 -11.80 -6.82 0.14
C VAL A 17 -12.49 -6.35 -1.14
N TRP A 18 -13.82 -6.41 -1.14
CA TRP A 18 -14.61 -5.79 -2.20
C TRP A 18 -14.57 -4.26 -2.08
N ARG A 19 -14.38 -3.57 -3.20
CA ARG A 19 -14.28 -2.09 -3.23
C ARG A 19 -13.17 -1.57 -2.30
N GLY A 20 -12.00 -2.19 -2.42
CA GLY A 20 -10.76 -1.80 -1.74
C GLY A 20 -9.90 -0.87 -2.61
N TYR A 21 -8.80 -0.36 -2.04
CA TYR A 21 -7.84 0.45 -2.78
C TYR A 21 -7.05 -0.39 -3.79
N ASP A 22 -6.70 0.22 -4.92
CA ASP A 22 -5.86 -0.43 -5.92
C ASP A 22 -4.53 -0.87 -5.31
N ARG A 23 -4.23 -2.17 -5.48
CA ARG A 23 -3.09 -2.81 -4.84
C ARG A 23 -1.77 -2.24 -5.35
N ARG A 24 -1.68 -1.96 -6.66
CA ARG A 24 -0.44 -1.45 -7.27
C ARG A 24 -0.14 -0.04 -6.79
N GLN A 25 -1.16 0.81 -6.67
CA GLN A 25 -1.00 2.17 -6.15
C GLN A 25 -0.55 2.17 -4.68
N VAL A 26 -1.13 1.30 -3.86
CA VAL A 26 -0.74 1.15 -2.45
C VAL A 26 0.69 0.59 -2.33
N ASP A 27 1.04 -0.44 -3.08
CA ASP A 27 2.38 -1.04 -3.05
C ASP A 27 3.45 -0.04 -3.48
N GLU A 28 3.19 0.73 -4.54
CA GLU A 28 4.09 1.79 -5.00
C GLU A 28 4.26 2.88 -3.94
N TYR A 29 3.16 3.31 -3.32
CA TYR A 29 3.17 4.29 -2.25
C TYR A 29 3.98 3.83 -1.04
N VAL A 30 3.72 2.60 -0.57
CA VAL A 30 4.43 2.02 0.57
C VAL A 30 5.92 1.84 0.25
N ARG A 31 6.26 1.40 -0.96
CA ARG A 31 7.66 1.31 -1.39
C ARG A 31 8.34 2.68 -1.39
N ASN A 32 7.65 3.73 -1.80
CA ASN A 32 8.18 5.09 -1.78
C ASN A 32 8.38 5.60 -0.34
N LEU A 33 7.45 5.30 0.58
CA LEU A 33 7.60 5.59 2.00
C LEU A 33 8.82 4.90 2.63
N THR A 34 9.02 3.60 2.35
CA THR A 34 10.15 2.83 2.92
C THR A 34 11.49 3.19 2.33
N THR A 35 11.53 3.57 1.05
CA THR A 35 12.77 3.96 0.36
C THR A 35 13.13 5.44 0.59
N GLY A 36 12.26 6.22 1.25
CA GLY A 36 12.45 7.65 1.47
C GLY A 36 12.35 8.48 0.17
N GLY A 37 11.63 7.96 -0.83
CA GLY A 37 11.42 8.64 -2.10
C GLY A 37 10.63 9.94 -1.92
N THR A 38 11.08 11.01 -2.57
CA THR A 38 10.67 12.42 -2.47
C THR A 38 9.16 12.71 -2.65
N THR A 39 8.33 11.72 -2.97
CA THR A 39 6.99 11.92 -3.53
C THR A 39 5.86 11.27 -2.74
N ASP A 40 6.06 10.81 -1.48
CA ASP A 40 4.97 11.05 -0.53
C ASP A 40 5.38 11.51 0.88
N PRO A 41 4.85 12.67 1.32
CA PRO A 41 5.57 13.61 2.14
C PRO A 41 4.72 13.95 3.37
N ARG A 42 4.84 13.20 4.47
CA ARG A 42 4.18 13.65 5.70
C ARG A 42 5.18 13.80 6.83
N PRO A 43 5.40 15.07 7.25
CA PRO A 43 4.42 15.76 8.10
C PRO A 43 3.79 17.01 7.44
N GLY A 44 2.47 16.95 7.21
CA GLY A 44 1.61 18.11 6.85
C GLY A 44 0.77 17.98 5.58
N GLY A 45 1.10 17.07 4.66
CA GLY A 45 0.38 16.89 3.40
C GLY A 45 -1.04 16.28 3.54
N PRO A 46 -1.89 16.44 2.51
CA PRO A 46 -3.19 15.77 2.44
C PRO A 46 -3.02 14.24 2.40
N PRO A 47 -4.02 13.47 2.83
CA PRO A 47 -3.97 12.01 2.72
C PRO A 47 -3.87 11.56 1.25
N PRO A 48 -3.14 10.46 0.96
CA PRO A 48 -3.07 9.92 -0.39
C PRO A 48 -4.45 9.49 -0.88
N VAL A 49 -4.69 9.67 -2.17
CA VAL A 49 -5.93 9.23 -2.83
C VAL A 49 -5.57 8.02 -3.69
N PHE A 50 -6.21 6.90 -3.38
CA PHE A 50 -6.09 5.66 -4.15
C PHE A 50 -7.41 5.36 -4.85
N ASP A 51 -7.32 4.81 -6.06
CA ASP A 51 -8.48 4.33 -6.80
C ASP A 51 -9.14 3.16 -6.07
N VAL A 52 -10.47 3.09 -6.17
CA VAL A 52 -11.26 1.99 -5.60
C VAL A 52 -11.60 0.98 -6.69
N VAL A 53 -11.12 -0.24 -6.51
CA VAL A 53 -11.32 -1.35 -7.47
C VAL A 53 -12.15 -2.46 -6.85
N LEU A 54 -12.69 -3.34 -7.70
CA LEU A 54 -13.59 -4.42 -7.26
C LEU A 54 -12.95 -5.34 -6.22
N ARG A 55 -11.65 -5.62 -6.38
CA ARG A 55 -10.83 -6.44 -5.49
C ARG A 55 -9.54 -5.70 -5.20
N GLY A 56 -9.51 -5.00 -4.07
CA GLY A 56 -8.41 -4.14 -3.65
C GLY A 56 -8.09 -4.35 -2.18
N TYR A 57 -7.05 -3.68 -1.69
CA TYR A 57 -6.68 -3.73 -0.29
C TYR A 57 -7.70 -3.02 0.61
N ASP A 58 -7.84 -3.52 1.83
CA ASP A 58 -8.69 -2.91 2.84
C ASP A 58 -8.21 -1.50 3.18
N ARG A 59 -9.13 -0.55 2.98
CA ARG A 59 -8.85 0.88 3.09
C ARG A 59 -8.40 1.26 4.50
N ARG A 60 -8.99 0.64 5.53
CA ARG A 60 -8.67 0.93 6.94
C ARG A 60 -7.32 0.33 7.34
N ALA A 61 -6.98 -0.85 6.83
CA ALA A 61 -5.68 -1.48 7.04
C ALA A 61 -4.56 -0.63 6.44
N VAL A 62 -4.74 -0.16 5.19
CA VAL A 62 -3.81 0.74 4.50
C VAL A 62 -3.64 2.06 5.26
N GLU A 63 -4.74 2.73 5.60
CA GLU A 63 -4.70 4.00 6.34
C GLU A 63 -4.02 3.86 7.71
N ARG A 64 -4.26 2.76 8.43
CA ARG A 64 -3.59 2.49 9.71
C ARG A 64 -2.09 2.33 9.54
N TYR A 65 -1.66 1.61 8.50
CA TYR A 65 -0.25 1.40 8.21
C TYR A 65 0.45 2.72 7.89
N ILE A 66 -0.13 3.51 6.98
CA ILE A 66 0.42 4.81 6.57
C ILE A 66 0.50 5.78 7.75
N ASN A 67 -0.57 5.89 8.56
CA ASN A 67 -0.57 6.75 9.73
C ASN A 67 0.40 6.28 10.83
N GLY A 68 0.75 5.00 10.87
CA GLY A 68 1.71 4.43 11.82
C GLY A 68 3.17 4.63 11.40
N PHE A 69 3.43 4.96 10.13
CA PHE A 69 4.79 5.06 9.58
C PHE A 69 5.56 6.32 10.03
N GLY A 70 4.85 7.37 10.46
CA GLY A 70 5.44 8.66 10.88
C GLY A 70 5.51 8.91 12.39
N ARG A 71 5.47 7.85 13.22
CA ARG A 71 5.60 7.91 14.69
C ARG A 71 7.02 7.58 15.13
#